data_AF-A0A7Y0S9U0-F1
#
_entry.id   AF-A0A7Y0S9U0-F1
#
_cell.length_a   1.000
_cell.length_b   1.000
_cell.length_c   1.000
_cell.angle_alpha   90.00
_cell.angle_beta   90.00
_cell.angle_gamma   90.00
#
_symmetry.space_group_name_H-M   'P 1'
#
loop_
_entity.id
_entity.type
_entity.pdbx_description
1 polymer ?
#
loop_
_entity_poly.entity_id
_entity_poly.type
_entity_poly.pdbx_seq_one_letter_code
_entity_poly.pdbx_strand_id
1 'polypeptide(L)'
;SLERNTVFMNGNIFLSDDTTFNAQVLLNRNESFGRFAPAAGYFEVDPTTTGGAAFFAENGLDATKGPAAVYYRFNNVGTRDNSVTDFQADLKAGLDGTLYPDSFGEVIWETGYHL
;
A
#
# COMPACT_ATOMS: atom_id res chain seq x y z
N SER A 1 5.54 12.25 -5.04
CA SER A 1 4.94 13.10 -4.00
C SER A 1 4.28 12.18 -2.99
N LEU A 2 4.35 12.50 -1.70
CA LEU A 2 3.76 11.71 -0.62
C LEU A 2 2.77 12.59 0.14
N GLU A 3 1.52 12.19 0.22
CA GLU A 3 0.50 12.84 1.04
C GLU A 3 0.16 11.94 2.23
N ARG A 4 0.19 12.50 3.44
CA ARG A 4 -0.11 11.77 4.67
C ARG A 4 -1.14 12.52 5.49
N ASN A 5 -2.25 11.86 5.79
CA ASN A 5 -3.33 12.38 6.60
C ASN A 5 -3.51 11.48 7.82
N THR A 6 -3.40 12.06 9.02
CA THR A 6 -3.53 11.32 10.28
C THR A 6 -4.63 11.93 11.14
N VAL A 7 -5.51 11.08 11.66
CA VAL A 7 -6.53 11.44 12.66
C VAL A 7 -6.20 10.70 13.94
N PHE A 8 -6.11 11.45 15.04
CA PHE A 8 -5.91 10.91 16.37
C PHE A 8 -7.06 11.35 17.27
N MET A 9 -7.70 10.39 17.92
CA MET A 9 -8.80 10.62 18.85
C MET A 9 -8.53 9.87 20.15
N ASN A 10 -8.80 10.52 21.28
CA ASN A 10 -8.78 9.92 22.60
C ASN A 10 -10.04 10.36 23.34
N GLY A 11 -10.69 9.44 24.03
CA GLY A 11 -11.82 9.72 24.90
C GLY A 11 -11.74 8.94 26.20
N ASN A 12 -12.17 9.59 27.27
CA ASN A 12 -12.37 8.98 28.58
C ASN A 12 -13.85 9.12 28.96
N ILE A 13 -14.44 8.04 29.45
CA ILE A 13 -15.79 8.01 29.98
C ILE A 13 -15.70 7.52 31.43
N PHE A 14 -16.08 8.36 32.37
CA PHE A 14 -16.19 7.99 33.78
C PHE A 14 -17.43 7.10 33.95
N LEU A 15 -17.22 5.82 34.26
CA LEU A 15 -18.31 4.85 34.45
C LEU A 15 -18.84 4.90 35.88
N SER A 16 -17.95 5.11 36.83
CA SER A 16 -18.22 5.36 38.25
C SER A 16 -17.12 6.28 38.81
N ASP A 17 -17.20 6.62 40.11
CA ASP A 17 -16.16 7.40 40.79
C ASP A 17 -14.80 6.68 40.82
N ASP A 18 -14.81 5.34 40.73
CA ASP A 18 -13.63 4.48 40.85
C ASP A 18 -13.31 3.72 39.56
N THR A 19 -13.98 4.00 38.45
CA THR A 19 -13.75 3.27 37.19
C THR A 19 -13.92 4.18 35.98
N THR A 20 -12.88 4.20 35.13
CA THR A 20 -12.85 4.95 33.88
C THR A 20 -12.69 4.01 32.70
N PHE A 21 -13.44 4.27 31.64
CA PHE A 21 -13.22 3.67 30.34
C PHE A 21 -12.42 4.62 29.46
N ASN A 22 -11.34 4.12 28.86
CA ASN A 22 -10.49 4.89 27.95
C ASN A 22 -10.54 4.26 26.56
N ALA A 23 -10.64 5.09 25.53
CA ALA A 23 -10.52 4.66 24.14
C ALA A 23 -9.60 5.59 23.37
N GLN A 24 -8.75 5.00 22.54
CA GLN A 24 -7.86 5.70 21.62
C GLN A 24 -8.00 5.11 20.23
N VAL A 25 -8.06 5.99 19.23
CA VAL A 25 -8.13 5.63 17.82
C VAL A 25 -7.12 6.48 17.04
N LEU A 26 -6.26 5.82 16.28
CA LEU A 26 -5.35 6.43 15.33
C LEU A 26 -5.65 5.89 13.94
N LEU A 27 -6.04 6.77 13.03
CA LEU A 27 -6.26 6.45 11.62
C LEU A 27 -5.22 7.18 10.77
N ASN A 28 -4.60 6.47 9.83
CA ASN A 28 -3.60 7.03 8.95
C ASN A 28 -3.91 6.65 7.50
N ARG A 29 -3.94 7.65 6.62
CA ARG A 29 -4.02 7.48 5.16
C ARG A 29 -2.74 8.00 4.55
N ASN A 30 -2.06 7.17 3.78
CA ASN A 30 -0.85 7.53 3.07
C ASN A 30 -1.06 7.32 1.57
N GLU A 31 -0.85 8.37 0.78
CA GLU A 31 -0.93 8.31 -0.68
C GLU A 31 0.43 8.62 -1.28
N SER A 32 0.93 7.70 -2.10
CA SER A 32 2.22 7.83 -2.77
C SER A 32 2.04 7.73 -4.27
N PHE A 33 2.62 8.69 -4.98
CA PHE A 33 2.72 8.66 -6.42
C PHE A 33 4.03 7.98 -6.87
N GLY A 34 3.91 6.90 -7.63
CA GLY A 34 5.04 6.19 -8.25
C GLY A 34 4.99 6.28 -9.77
N ARG A 35 6.15 6.55 -10.39
CA ARG A 35 6.36 6.39 -11.84
C ARG A 35 7.08 5.07 -12.07
N PHE A 36 6.45 4.15 -12.80
CA PHE A 36 7.13 2.92 -13.24
C PHE A 36 7.91 3.17 -14.53
N ALA A 37 8.81 2.22 -14.84
CA ALA A 37 9.55 2.19 -16.10
C ALA A 37 8.59 2.28 -17.31
N PRO A 38 9.08 2.75 -18.48
CA PRO A 38 8.25 2.94 -19.66
C PRO A 38 7.53 1.67 -20.08
N ALA A 39 6.36 1.81 -20.71
CA ALA A 39 5.49 0.69 -21.07
C ALA A 39 6.26 -0.39 -21.85
N ALA A 40 6.21 -1.62 -21.35
CA ALA A 40 6.69 -2.80 -22.08
C ALA A 40 5.65 -3.12 -23.15
N GLY A 41 6.04 -2.93 -24.41
CA GLY A 41 5.23 -3.30 -25.56
C GLY A 41 5.96 -4.30 -26.43
N TYR A 42 5.23 -4.88 -27.36
CA TYR A 42 5.82 -5.66 -28.43
C TYR A 42 5.29 -5.16 -29.77
N PHE A 43 6.08 -5.37 -30.81
CA PHE A 43 5.64 -5.24 -32.19
C PHE A 43 6.19 -6.42 -32.98
N GLU A 44 5.50 -6.76 -34.06
CA GLU A 44 5.91 -7.84 -34.95
C GLU A 44 6.59 -7.26 -36.19
N VAL A 45 7.66 -7.91 -36.61
CA VAL A 45 8.38 -7.59 -37.85
C VAL A 45 8.04 -8.65 -38.88
N ASP A 46 7.34 -8.24 -39.94
CA ASP A 46 6.96 -9.10 -41.06
C ASP A 46 8.14 -9.27 -42.05
N PRO A 47 8.67 -10.49 -42.26
CA PRO A 47 9.80 -10.75 -43.13
C PRO A 47 9.52 -10.48 -44.62
N THR A 48 8.26 -10.34 -45.03
CA THR A 48 7.88 -10.09 -46.43
C THR A 48 8.04 -8.63 -46.84
N THR A 49 8.18 -7.72 -45.88
CA THR A 49 8.44 -6.30 -46.15
C THR A 49 9.92 -6.05 -46.38
N THR A 50 10.28 -5.03 -47.18
CA THR A 50 11.68 -4.68 -47.44
C THR A 50 12.47 -4.42 -46.15
N GLY A 51 11.86 -3.75 -45.17
CA GLY A 51 12.48 -3.48 -43.87
C GLY A 51 12.59 -4.74 -42.99
N GLY A 52 11.58 -5.61 -43.01
CA GLY A 52 11.61 -6.85 -42.25
C GLY A 52 12.59 -7.88 -42.80
N ALA A 53 12.73 -7.98 -44.13
CA ALA A 53 13.73 -8.85 -44.75
C ALA A 53 15.17 -8.48 -44.33
N ALA A 54 15.48 -7.18 -44.29
CA ALA A 54 16.77 -6.68 -43.81
C ALA A 54 16.97 -7.02 -42.32
N PHE A 55 15.97 -6.76 -41.48
CA PHE A 55 15.99 -7.09 -40.06
C PHE A 55 16.27 -8.58 -39.80
N PHE A 56 15.61 -9.48 -40.55
CA PHE A 56 15.82 -10.92 -40.42
C PHE A 56 17.24 -11.34 -40.83
N ALA A 57 17.77 -10.78 -41.93
CA ALA A 57 19.12 -11.07 -42.39
C ALA A 57 20.19 -10.60 -41.41
N GLU A 58 20.05 -9.40 -40.86
CA GLU A 58 21.00 -8.81 -39.91
C GLU A 58 21.02 -9.53 -38.55
N ASN A 59 19.89 -10.11 -38.15
CA ASN A 59 19.73 -10.79 -36.86
C ASN A 59 19.75 -12.33 -36.97
N GLY A 60 19.98 -12.89 -38.16
CA GLY A 60 20.06 -14.34 -38.38
C GLY A 60 18.74 -15.09 -38.12
N LEU A 61 17.60 -14.43 -38.35
CA LEU A 61 16.27 -14.99 -38.09
C LEU A 61 15.75 -15.77 -39.30
N ASP A 62 15.04 -16.87 -39.05
CA ASP A 62 14.45 -17.71 -40.09
C ASP A 62 13.05 -17.20 -40.50
N ALA A 63 12.97 -16.62 -41.71
CA ALA A 63 11.73 -16.09 -42.27
C ALA A 63 10.62 -17.14 -42.47
N THR A 64 10.96 -18.44 -42.52
CA THR A 64 9.97 -19.51 -42.66
C THR A 64 9.17 -19.77 -41.37
N LYS A 65 9.61 -19.18 -40.24
CA LYS A 65 8.96 -19.30 -38.93
C LYS A 65 7.88 -18.25 -38.69
N GLY A 66 7.62 -17.37 -39.66
CA GLY A 66 6.65 -16.29 -39.56
C GLY A 66 7.24 -15.00 -38.96
N PRO A 67 6.39 -14.01 -38.64
CA PRO A 67 6.83 -12.72 -38.09
C PRO A 67 7.61 -12.86 -36.78
N ALA A 68 8.60 -12.01 -36.58
CA ALA A 68 9.40 -11.98 -35.36
C ALA A 68 8.80 -10.99 -34.35
N ALA A 69 8.60 -11.41 -33.10
CA ALA A 69 8.17 -10.52 -32.02
C ALA A 69 9.38 -9.81 -31.39
N VAL A 70 9.33 -8.48 -31.36
CA VAL A 70 10.34 -7.64 -30.71
C VAL A 70 9.74 -7.04 -29.43
N TYR A 71 10.37 -7.33 -28.29
CA TYR A 71 10.00 -6.76 -27.00
C TYR A 71 10.86 -5.53 -26.73
N TYR A 72 10.22 -4.35 -26.64
CA TYR A 72 10.93 -3.09 -26.44
C TYR A 72 10.29 -2.23 -25.35
N ARG A 73 11.12 -1.46 -24.65
CA ARG A 73 10.66 -0.45 -23.69
C ARG A 73 10.55 0.89 -24.41
N PHE A 74 9.33 1.30 -24.72
CA PHE A 74 9.09 2.53 -25.44
C PHE A 74 9.30 3.74 -24.54
N ASN A 75 10.32 4.55 -24.83
CA ASN A 75 10.63 5.78 -24.08
C ASN A 75 9.60 6.91 -24.26
N ASN A 76 8.76 6.86 -25.30
CA ASN A 76 7.81 7.92 -25.65
C ASN A 76 6.33 7.56 -25.43
N VAL A 77 6.03 6.40 -24.85
CA VAL A 77 4.65 5.96 -24.53
C VAL A 77 4.22 6.46 -23.13
N GLY A 78 5.05 7.29 -22.49
CA GLY A 78 4.83 7.83 -21.16
C GLY A 78 5.26 6.88 -20.03
N THR A 79 5.44 7.43 -18.83
CA THR A 79 5.60 6.61 -17.62
C THR A 79 4.26 6.02 -17.25
N ARG A 80 4.24 4.76 -16.78
CA ARG A 80 3.04 4.26 -16.09
C ARG A 80 2.99 4.96 -14.74
N ASP A 81 2.07 5.90 -14.64
CA ASP A 81 1.82 6.65 -13.43
C ASP A 81 0.79 5.90 -12.59
N ASN A 82 1.08 5.66 -11.32
CA ASN A 82 0.13 5.06 -10.40
C ASN A 82 0.13 5.79 -9.06
N SER A 83 -1.06 6.01 -8.51
CA SER A 83 -1.21 6.38 -7.11
C SER A 83 -1.50 5.13 -6.30
N VAL A 84 -0.73 4.92 -5.24
CA VAL A 84 -0.97 3.86 -4.26
C VAL A 84 -1.43 4.54 -2.97
N THR A 85 -2.62 4.16 -2.50
CA THR A 85 -3.18 4.64 -1.22
C THR A 85 -3.19 3.49 -0.23
N ASP A 86 -2.52 3.69 0.90
CA ASP A 86 -2.53 2.77 2.05
C ASP A 86 -3.34 3.37 3.20
N PHE A 87 -4.02 2.50 3.94
CA PHE A 87 -4.79 2.85 5.13
C PHE A 87 -4.36 1.98 6.32
N GLN A 88 -4.16 2.62 7.46
CA GLN A 88 -3.84 1.96 8.73
C GLN A 88 -4.76 2.48 9.83
N ALA A 89 -5.21 1.57 10.69
CA ALA A 89 -5.94 1.88 11.90
C ALA A 89 -5.25 1.20 13.09
N ASP A 90 -5.18 1.90 14.22
CA ASP A 90 -4.72 1.41 15.51
C ASP A 90 -5.78 1.80 16.55
N LEU A 91 -6.30 0.82 17.27
CA LEU A 91 -7.41 1.00 18.20
C LEU A 91 -7.06 0.42 19.56
N LYS A 92 -7.24 1.22 20.61
CA LYS A 92 -7.08 0.79 22.00
C LYS A 92 -8.34 1.09 22.78
N ALA A 93 -8.74 0.14 23.60
CA ALA A 93 -9.83 0.30 24.55
C ALA A 93 -9.41 -0.29 25.89
N GLY A 94 -9.65 0.41 26.98
CA GLY A 94 -9.22 0.04 28.31
C GLY A 94 -10.24 0.42 29.38
N LEU A 95 -10.12 -0.26 30.51
CA LEU A 95 -10.77 0.08 31.75
C LEU A 95 -9.68 0.17 32.82
N ASP A 96 -9.68 1.28 33.53
CA ASP A 96 -8.86 1.51 34.71
C ASP A 96 -9.76 1.77 35.92
N GLY A 97 -9.31 1.36 37.10
CA GLY A 97 -10.07 1.62 38.31
C GLY A 97 -9.40 1.19 39.60
N THR A 98 -10.11 1.45 40.69
CA THR A 98 -9.66 1.17 42.05
C THR A 98 -10.70 0.37 42.81
N LEU A 99 -10.25 -0.57 43.64
CA LEU A 99 -11.08 -1.34 44.57
C LEU A 99 -10.53 -1.13 45.98
N TYR A 100 -11.41 -1.04 46.97
CA TYR A 100 -11.04 -0.91 48.38
C TYR A 100 -11.53 -2.11 49.22
N PRO A 101 -10.94 -3.30 49.07
CA PRO A 101 -11.25 -4.46 49.92
C PRO A 101 -10.69 -4.30 51.34
N ASP A 102 -11.53 -4.58 52.34
CA ASP A 102 -11.22 -4.46 53.77
C ASP A 102 -9.97 -5.25 54.21
N SER A 103 -9.63 -6.33 53.51
CA SER A 103 -8.53 -7.22 53.86
C SER A 103 -7.17 -6.84 53.26
N PHE A 104 -7.13 -5.97 52.25
CA PHE A 104 -5.90 -5.72 51.48
C PHE A 104 -5.60 -4.23 51.24
N GLY A 105 -6.51 -3.32 51.61
CA GLY A 105 -6.37 -1.90 51.31
C GLY A 105 -6.67 -1.59 49.84
N GLU A 106 -6.18 -0.46 49.35
CA GLU A 106 -6.41 0.01 47.97
C GLU A 106 -5.76 -0.91 46.92
N VAL A 107 -6.55 -1.33 45.94
CA VAL A 107 -6.13 -2.16 44.80
C VAL A 107 -6.44 -1.42 43.51
N ILE A 108 -5.41 -1.03 42.77
CA ILE A 108 -5.53 -0.41 41.45
C ILE A 108 -5.46 -1.51 40.38
N TRP A 109 -6.34 -1.45 39.39
CA TRP A 109 -6.39 -2.40 38.29
C TRP A 109 -6.52 -1.69 36.94
N GLU A 110 -6.00 -2.35 35.89
CA GLU A 110 -6.13 -1.94 34.50
C GLU A 110 -6.34 -3.19 33.65
N THR A 111 -7.30 -3.14 32.72
CA THR A 111 -7.45 -4.15 31.67
C THR A 111 -7.72 -3.47 30.34
N GLY A 112 -7.16 -3.99 29.27
CA GLY A 112 -7.34 -3.39 27.96
C GLY A 112 -7.13 -4.34 26.81
N TYR A 113 -7.59 -3.88 25.65
CA TYR A 113 -7.44 -4.53 24.37
C TYR A 113 -6.84 -3.55 23.36
N HIS A 114 -5.91 -4.04 22.55
CA HIS A 114 -5.21 -3.29 21.51
C HIS A 114 -5.28 -4.08 20.20
N LEU A 115 -5.72 -3.41 19.14
CA LEU A 115 -5.83 -3.91 17.78
C LEU A 115 -4.98 -3.06 16.83
#